data_AF-A0A812LN91-F1
#
_entry.id   AF-A0A812LN91-F1
#
_cell.length_a   1.000
_cell.length_b   1.000
_cell.length_c   1.000
_cell.angle_alpha   90.00
_cell.angle_beta   90.00
_cell.angle_gamma   90.00
#
_symmetry.space_group_name_H-M   'P 1'
#
loop_
_entity.id
_entity.type
_entity.pdbx_description
1 polymer ?
#
loop_
_entity_poly.entity_id
_entity_poly.type
_entity_poly.pdbx_seq_one_letter_code
_entity_poly.pdbx_strand_id
1 'polypeptide(L)'
;MAPLYKDLHSCKGTLHSISPNMWGTFLDCLDNNAKLTRTPAGSWLPRNAQLLEVGSLKIASKADVPLVPPSHKHQWLRLADPHRSEVHLRHESKFVLAWLQHCFAHEQPRSLRTAPRMHCYSAADAFADTHRMGIGGWISTADAFLWFSAIFSAEEVRKQWPQLQGSLQPYIGCFESLAQLALAQCSWQLLRSKQIRFVLPTASDNTSAESGLNKLFSTAEPLGTFLRLAAAWAHLHRVQFEVEHLAGEKNVWADKLSRGSTAFLQHRTADKVEVTLAQLASASHCVTLHDHALAWPQRLLDAQHAMLK
;
A
#
# COMPACT_ATOMS: atom_id res chain seq x y z
N MET A 1 1.19 2.36 5.24
CA MET A 1 1.40 2.32 6.71
C MET A 1 2.88 2.23 7.13
N ALA A 2 3.78 1.66 6.32
CA ALA A 2 5.20 1.52 6.69
C ALA A 2 5.93 2.81 7.13
N PRO A 3 5.67 4.00 6.53
CA PRO A 3 6.25 5.25 7.03
C PRO A 3 5.88 5.55 8.50
N LEU A 4 4.63 5.28 8.88
CA LEU A 4 4.16 5.48 10.26
C LEU A 4 4.87 4.54 11.23
N TYR A 5 5.03 3.28 10.86
CA TYR A 5 5.81 2.32 11.65
C TYR A 5 7.26 2.79 11.81
N LYS A 6 7.90 3.24 10.72
CA LYS A 6 9.26 3.79 10.77
C LYS A 6 9.36 5.05 11.63
N ASP A 7 8.33 5.89 11.67
CA ASP A 7 8.32 7.09 12.52
C ASP A 7 8.12 6.74 14.00
N LEU A 8 7.24 5.80 14.30
CA LEU A 8 7.01 5.30 15.66
C LEU A 8 8.28 4.66 16.24
N HIS A 9 9.05 3.96 15.40
CA HIS A 9 10.29 3.29 15.81
C HIS A 9 11.57 4.09 15.52
N SER A 10 11.49 5.24 14.85
CA SER A 10 12.63 6.13 14.74
C SER A 10 12.68 7.02 15.96
N CYS A 11 13.50 6.67 16.94
CA CYS A 11 13.83 7.56 18.04
C CYS A 11 14.67 8.73 17.50
N LYS A 12 14.02 9.73 16.91
CA LYS A 12 14.69 10.97 16.51
C LYS A 12 15.13 11.67 17.79
N GLY A 13 16.43 11.68 18.05
CA GLY A 13 16.97 12.32 19.23
C GLY A 13 16.77 13.84 19.20
N THR A 14 16.52 14.39 20.37
CA THR A 14 16.43 15.83 20.61
C THR A 14 17.83 16.38 20.89
N LEU A 15 18.08 17.62 20.48
CA LEU A 15 19.33 18.31 20.77
C LEU A 15 19.29 18.89 22.19
N HIS A 16 20.31 18.56 22.97
CA HIS A 16 20.58 19.12 24.29
C HIS A 16 21.98 19.71 24.29
N SER A 17 22.26 20.65 25.20
CA SER A 17 23.60 21.15 25.40
C SER A 17 24.11 20.77 26.79
N ILE A 18 25.39 20.45 26.90
CA ILE A 18 26.06 20.17 28.17
C ILE A 18 27.31 21.05 28.29
N SER A 19 27.55 21.60 29.48
CA SER A 19 28.77 22.36 29.74
C SER A 19 29.97 21.41 29.90
N PRO A 20 31.20 21.84 29.57
CA PRO A 20 32.40 21.03 29.74
C PRO A 20 32.60 20.53 31.18
N ASN A 21 32.22 21.35 32.17
CA ASN A 21 32.38 21.04 33.59
C ASN A 21 31.46 19.88 34.04
N MET A 22 30.37 19.64 33.31
CA MET A 22 29.41 18.57 33.59
C MET A 22 29.73 17.26 32.86
N TRP A 23 30.79 17.24 32.05
CA TRP A 23 31.12 16.12 31.16
C TRP A 23 31.39 14.82 31.91
N GLY A 24 32.19 14.88 32.98
CA GLY A 24 32.51 13.71 33.82
C GLY A 24 31.24 13.09 34.43
N THR A 25 30.41 13.92 35.07
CA THR A 25 29.13 13.49 35.65
C THR A 25 28.20 12.87 34.60
N PHE A 26 28.20 13.39 33.37
CA PHE A 26 27.42 12.83 32.27
C PHE A 26 27.93 11.46 31.83
N LEU A 27 29.24 11.30 31.64
CA LEU A 27 29.85 10.00 31.31
C LEU A 27 29.55 8.94 32.36
N ASP A 28 29.55 9.31 33.65
CA ASP A 28 29.24 8.39 34.75
C ASP A 28 27.78 7.93 34.76
N CYS A 29 26.88 8.69 34.12
CA CYS A 29 25.46 8.36 34.02
C CYS A 29 25.13 7.40 32.87
N LEU A 30 26.05 7.24 31.90
CA LEU A 30 25.88 6.35 30.76
C LEU A 30 26.23 4.90 31.12
N ASP A 31 25.38 3.95 30.71
CA ASP A 31 25.71 2.52 30.66
C ASP A 31 26.56 2.18 29.42
N ASN A 32 26.95 0.91 29.26
CA ASN A 32 27.78 0.45 28.14
C ASN A 32 27.14 0.66 26.76
N ASN A 33 25.81 0.71 26.69
CA ASN A 33 25.06 0.97 25.47
C ASN A 33 24.86 2.47 25.22
N ALA A 34 25.52 3.35 25.97
CA ALA A 34 25.35 4.80 25.91
C ALA A 34 23.93 5.28 26.28
N LYS A 35 23.25 4.56 27.16
CA LYS A 35 21.95 4.97 27.72
C LYS A 35 22.12 5.63 29.07
N LEU A 36 21.40 6.74 29.30
CA LEU A 36 21.39 7.44 30.59
C LEU A 36 20.61 6.64 31.63
N THR A 37 21.30 5.99 32.55
CA THR A 37 20.69 5.23 33.66
C THR A 37 20.01 6.15 34.69
N ARG A 38 20.55 7.35 34.84
CA ARG A 38 20.10 8.43 35.74
C ARG A 38 20.30 9.79 35.08
N THR A 39 19.56 10.79 35.54
CA THR A 39 19.77 12.19 35.12
C THR A 39 21.02 12.74 35.80
N PRO A 40 22.01 13.27 35.06
CA PRO A 40 23.18 13.92 35.66
C PRO A 40 22.74 15.10 36.54
N ALA A 41 23.32 15.21 37.74
CA ALA A 41 22.99 16.25 38.69
C ALA A 41 23.15 17.64 38.08
N GLY A 42 22.21 18.57 38.29
CA GLY A 42 22.28 19.90 37.70
C GLY A 42 21.98 19.96 36.19
N SER A 43 21.44 18.88 35.60
CA SER A 43 20.96 18.85 34.22
C SER A 43 19.49 18.44 34.16
N TRP A 44 18.85 18.74 33.03
CA TRP A 44 17.50 18.30 32.70
C TRP A 44 17.51 17.17 31.66
N LEU A 45 18.60 16.40 31.60
CA LEU A 45 18.70 15.33 30.60
C LEU A 45 17.72 14.19 30.92
N PRO A 46 16.98 13.70 29.91
CA PRO A 46 15.96 12.68 30.12
C PRO A 46 16.56 11.36 30.61
N ARG A 47 15.98 10.81 31.68
CA ARG A 47 16.36 9.49 32.19
C ARG A 47 15.98 8.43 31.16
N ASN A 48 16.78 7.36 31.08
CA ASN A 48 16.65 6.27 30.10
C ASN A 48 16.82 6.69 28.65
N ALA A 49 17.23 7.93 28.37
CA ALA A 49 17.47 8.35 27.01
C ALA A 49 18.75 7.74 26.43
N GLN A 50 18.68 7.36 25.17
CA GLN A 50 19.78 6.81 24.41
C GLN A 50 20.61 7.93 23.79
N LEU A 51 21.92 7.98 24.06
CA LEU A 51 22.82 8.89 23.37
C LEU A 51 23.03 8.40 21.93
N LEU A 52 22.77 9.30 20.98
CA LEU A 52 22.93 9.03 19.55
C LEU A 52 24.16 9.74 19.01
N GLU A 53 24.38 11.00 19.40
CA GLU A 53 25.48 11.82 18.87
C GLU A 53 26.03 12.80 19.91
N VAL A 54 27.32 13.11 19.77
CA VAL A 54 28.03 14.19 20.46
C VAL A 54 28.64 15.10 19.40
N GLY A 55 28.13 16.32 19.25
CA GLY A 55 28.49 17.21 18.14
C GLY A 55 28.17 16.54 16.79
N SER A 56 29.20 16.23 16.01
CA SER A 56 29.09 15.49 14.75
C SER A 56 29.43 13.99 14.87
N LEU A 57 29.83 13.51 16.05
CA LEU A 57 30.24 12.13 16.28
C LEU A 57 29.02 11.25 16.58
N LYS A 58 28.84 10.17 15.82
CA LYS A 58 27.82 9.16 16.08
C LYS A 58 28.30 8.18 17.15
N ILE A 59 27.43 7.89 18.10
CA ILE A 59 27.70 7.05 19.26
C ILE A 59 26.86 5.77 19.14
N ALA A 60 27.51 4.61 19.12
CA ALA A 60 26.84 3.31 19.20
C ALA A 60 26.93 2.72 20.60
N SER A 61 27.99 3.04 21.33
CA SER A 61 28.29 2.53 22.68
C SER A 61 29.01 3.59 23.51
N LYS A 62 29.11 3.36 24.82
CA LYS A 62 29.84 4.27 25.73
C LYS A 62 31.31 4.45 25.34
N ALA A 63 31.91 3.42 24.74
CA ALA A 63 33.31 3.46 24.31
C ALA A 63 33.55 4.49 23.19
N ASP A 64 32.51 4.84 22.43
CA ASP A 64 32.61 5.84 21.35
C ASP A 64 32.55 7.28 21.89
N VAL A 65 32.17 7.46 23.16
CA VAL A 65 32.01 8.79 23.77
C VAL A 65 33.37 9.33 24.19
N PRO A 66 33.75 10.56 23.78
CA PRO A 66 35.01 11.17 24.20
C PRO A 66 35.15 11.22 25.73
N LEU A 67 36.27 10.71 26.26
CA LEU A 67 36.56 10.72 27.70
C LEU A 67 36.72 12.13 28.28
N VAL A 68 37.16 13.06 27.43
CA VAL A 68 37.28 14.49 27.75
C VAL A 68 36.31 15.29 26.87
N PRO A 69 35.81 16.44 27.36
CA PRO A 69 34.94 17.29 26.55
C PRO A 69 35.65 17.69 25.26
N PRO A 70 35.03 17.52 24.08
CA PRO A 70 35.67 17.82 22.78
C PRO A 70 36.14 19.29 22.59
N SER A 71 35.69 20.20 23.45
CA SER A 71 36.01 21.63 23.43
C SER A 71 35.67 22.27 24.77
N HIS A 72 36.21 23.47 25.00
CA HIS A 72 35.87 24.32 26.16
C HIS A 72 34.50 25.02 26.05
N LYS A 73 33.75 24.81 24.96
CA LYS A 73 32.38 25.31 24.78
C LYS A 73 31.35 24.24 25.14
N HIS A 74 30.10 24.67 25.30
CA HIS A 74 28.99 23.73 25.45
C HIS A 74 28.95 22.75 24.27
N GLN A 75 28.74 21.49 24.60
CA GLN A 75 28.68 20.40 23.63
C GLN A 75 27.23 20.05 23.33
N TRP A 76 26.94 19.89 22.05
CA TRP A 76 25.64 19.41 21.61
C TRP A 76 25.57 17.89 21.75
N LEU A 77 24.50 17.41 22.35
CA LEU A 77 24.17 16.01 22.51
C LEU A 77 22.87 15.74 21.77
N ARG A 78 22.79 14.64 21.02
CA ARG A 78 21.53 14.16 20.45
C ARG A 78 21.05 12.96 21.26
N LEU A 79 19.94 13.10 21.98
CA LEU A 79 19.40 12.10 22.91
C LEU A 79 18.02 11.61 22.45
N ALA A 80 17.86 10.30 22.33
CA ALA A 80 16.59 9.64 22.07
C ALA A 80 15.86 9.33 23.38
N ASP A 81 14.84 10.11 23.70
CA ASP A 81 14.01 9.94 24.91
C ASP A 81 12.86 8.95 24.66
N PRO A 82 12.78 7.82 25.40
CA PRO A 82 11.69 6.85 25.27
C PRO A 82 10.35 7.35 25.82
N HIS A 83 10.33 8.39 26.64
CA HIS A 83 9.11 8.93 27.27
C HIS A 83 8.48 10.08 26.49
N ARG A 84 9.02 10.39 25.30
CA ARG A 84 8.51 11.48 24.48
C ARG A 84 7.10 11.19 23.97
N SER A 85 6.17 12.11 24.21
CA SER A 85 4.77 12.04 23.75
C SER A 85 4.58 12.51 22.29
N GLU A 86 5.58 13.16 21.71
CA GLU A 86 5.53 13.74 20.37
C GLU A 86 6.39 12.95 19.37
N VAL A 87 5.81 12.62 18.22
CA VAL A 87 6.51 11.98 17.10
C VAL A 87 6.64 12.97 15.95
N HIS A 88 7.88 13.20 15.50
CA HIS A 88 8.14 14.04 14.33
C HIS A 88 7.92 13.28 13.03
N LEU A 89 6.74 13.45 12.45
CA LEU A 89 6.33 12.79 11.22
C LEU A 89 7.15 13.24 10.01
N ARG A 90 7.64 12.26 9.24
CA ARG A 90 8.20 12.49 7.91
C ARG A 90 7.10 12.86 6.91
N HIS A 91 7.48 13.41 5.77
CA HIS A 91 6.54 13.81 4.73
C HIS A 91 5.67 12.63 4.26
N GLU A 92 6.26 11.46 4.10
CA GLU A 92 5.60 10.22 3.70
C GLU A 92 4.56 9.76 4.72
N SER A 93 4.83 9.97 6.02
CA SER A 93 3.88 9.67 7.09
C SER A 93 2.71 10.64 7.12
N LYS A 94 2.97 11.94 6.90
CA LYS A 94 1.91 12.94 6.76
C LYS A 94 0.99 12.59 5.59
N PHE A 95 1.55 12.14 4.46
CA PHE A 95 0.77 11.65 3.32
C PHE A 95 -0.13 10.47 3.70
N VAL A 96 0.42 9.45 4.39
CA VAL A 96 -0.36 8.28 4.81
C VAL A 96 -1.49 8.67 5.77
N LEU A 97 -1.26 9.60 6.70
CA LEU A 97 -2.31 10.08 7.61
C LEU A 97 -3.40 10.86 6.87
N ALA A 98 -3.03 11.73 5.94
CA ALA A 98 -4.00 12.45 5.11
C ALA A 98 -4.85 11.48 4.27
N TRP A 99 -4.23 10.44 3.72
CA TRP A 99 -4.93 9.36 3.02
C TRP A 99 -5.92 8.62 3.92
N LEU A 100 -5.49 8.20 5.13
CA LEU A 100 -6.38 7.55 6.10
C LEU A 100 -7.55 8.45 6.51
N GLN A 101 -7.26 9.73 6.77
CA GLN A 101 -8.28 10.73 7.11
C GLN A 101 -9.34 10.82 6.00
N HIS A 102 -8.93 10.79 4.73
CA HIS A 102 -9.86 10.76 3.60
C HIS A 102 -10.70 9.48 3.57
N CYS A 103 -10.08 8.31 3.79
CA CYS A 103 -10.82 7.04 3.85
C CYS A 103 -11.87 7.02 4.98
N PHE A 104 -11.56 7.59 6.14
CA PHE A 104 -12.48 7.67 7.28
C PHE A 104 -13.55 8.75 7.12
N ALA A 105 -13.24 9.87 6.46
CA ALA A 105 -14.22 10.92 6.20
C ALA A 105 -15.41 10.43 5.35
N HIS A 106 -15.17 9.42 4.51
CA HIS A 106 -16.18 8.79 3.66
C HIS A 106 -16.67 7.44 4.21
N GLU A 107 -16.35 7.12 5.47
CA GLU A 107 -16.75 5.86 6.07
C GLU A 107 -18.26 5.83 6.31
N GLN A 108 -18.88 4.74 5.87
CA GLN A 108 -20.29 4.46 6.08
C GLN A 108 -20.43 3.39 7.17
N PRO A 109 -21.57 3.33 7.89
CA PRO A 109 -21.82 2.29 8.89
C PRO A 109 -21.54 0.89 8.31
N ARG A 110 -20.67 0.14 8.99
CA ARG A 110 -20.32 -1.22 8.61
C ARG A 110 -21.25 -2.20 9.30
N SER A 111 -21.90 -3.07 8.51
CA SER A 111 -22.59 -4.22 9.08
C SER A 111 -21.58 -5.14 9.77
N LEU A 112 -21.90 -5.58 10.98
CA LEU A 112 -21.17 -6.62 11.69
C LEU A 112 -21.41 -8.01 11.08
N ARG A 113 -22.40 -8.15 10.18
CA ARG A 113 -22.61 -9.39 9.45
C ARG A 113 -21.44 -9.62 8.49
N THR A 114 -21.01 -10.87 8.40
CA THR A 114 -20.05 -11.33 7.41
C THR A 114 -20.56 -10.97 6.01
N ALA A 115 -19.68 -10.40 5.19
CA ALA A 115 -20.02 -10.14 3.80
C ALA A 115 -20.28 -11.48 3.08
N PRO A 116 -21.33 -11.60 2.26
CA PRO A 116 -21.52 -12.78 1.45
C PRO A 116 -20.33 -12.95 0.50
N ARG A 117 -19.86 -14.19 0.37
CA ARG A 117 -18.87 -14.56 -0.63
C ARG A 117 -19.54 -14.65 -1.99
N MET A 118 -18.97 -13.99 -2.98
CA MET A 118 -19.47 -14.01 -4.34
C MET A 118 -19.37 -15.44 -4.91
N HIS A 119 -20.45 -15.93 -5.51
CA HIS A 119 -20.48 -17.22 -6.17
C HIS A 119 -19.90 -17.09 -7.58
N CYS A 120 -18.57 -17.10 -7.67
CA CYS A 120 -17.85 -17.02 -8.94
C CYS A 120 -16.55 -17.82 -8.90
N TYR A 121 -16.00 -18.07 -10.10
CA TYR A 121 -14.61 -18.42 -10.31
C TYR A 121 -13.93 -17.23 -10.97
N SER A 122 -12.77 -16.83 -10.45
CA SER A 122 -12.02 -15.74 -11.04
C SER A 122 -10.54 -15.90 -10.81
N ALA A 123 -9.75 -15.39 -11.75
CA ALA A 123 -8.30 -15.34 -11.65
C ALA A 123 -7.80 -14.13 -12.40
N ALA A 124 -6.71 -13.54 -11.91
CA ALA A 124 -6.00 -12.48 -12.58
C ALA A 124 -4.50 -12.64 -12.39
N ASP A 125 -3.78 -12.22 -13.41
CA ASP A 125 -2.35 -12.40 -13.52
C ASP A 125 -1.73 -11.20 -14.24
N ALA A 126 -0.43 -11.04 -14.07
CA ALA A 126 0.35 -10.04 -14.75
C ALA A 126 1.62 -10.66 -15.34
N PHE A 127 2.10 -10.01 -16.38
CA PHE A 127 3.40 -10.29 -16.95
C PHE A 127 4.20 -8.98 -17.00
N ALA A 128 5.51 -9.09 -16.91
CA ALA A 128 6.42 -7.98 -17.15
C ALA A 128 7.63 -8.46 -17.95
N ASP A 129 8.25 -7.52 -18.67
CA ASP A 129 9.58 -7.66 -19.22
C ASP A 129 10.32 -6.31 -19.11
N THR A 130 11.40 -6.13 -19.86
CA THR A 130 12.18 -4.88 -19.84
C THR A 130 11.42 -3.68 -20.41
N HIS A 131 10.50 -3.90 -21.34
CA HIS A 131 9.89 -2.86 -22.17
C HIS A 131 8.39 -2.70 -21.95
N ARG A 132 7.71 -3.71 -21.43
CA ARG A 132 6.26 -3.72 -21.27
C ARG A 132 5.84 -4.55 -20.07
N MET A 133 4.62 -4.31 -19.64
CA MET A 133 3.89 -5.17 -18.73
C MET A 133 2.50 -5.40 -19.28
N GLY A 134 1.84 -6.43 -18.79
CA GLY A 134 0.47 -6.71 -19.11
C GLY A 134 -0.28 -7.23 -17.91
N ILE A 135 -1.59 -7.01 -17.91
CA ILE A 135 -2.52 -7.53 -16.93
C ILE A 135 -3.64 -8.25 -17.65
N GLY A 136 -4.09 -9.35 -17.08
CA GLY A 136 -5.19 -10.13 -17.63
C GLY A 136 -5.95 -10.83 -16.54
N GLY A 137 -7.23 -11.05 -16.79
CA GLY A 137 -8.07 -11.74 -15.83
C GLY A 137 -9.44 -12.04 -16.38
N TRP A 138 -10.12 -12.92 -15.70
CA TRP A 138 -11.45 -13.37 -16.07
C TRP A 138 -12.27 -13.67 -14.83
N ILE A 139 -13.59 -13.53 -14.97
CA ILE A 139 -14.57 -13.88 -13.96
C ILE A 139 -15.71 -14.63 -14.62
N SER A 140 -16.11 -15.75 -14.03
CA SER A 140 -17.27 -16.53 -14.42
C SER A 140 -18.21 -16.68 -13.24
N THR A 141 -19.46 -16.29 -13.43
CA THR A 141 -20.57 -16.62 -12.53
C THR A 141 -21.45 -17.69 -13.20
N ALA A 142 -22.59 -18.02 -12.60
CA ALA A 142 -23.59 -18.88 -13.24
C ALA A 142 -24.19 -18.22 -14.50
N ASP A 143 -24.32 -16.89 -14.50
CA ASP A 143 -25.11 -16.17 -15.50
C ASP A 143 -24.26 -15.28 -16.43
N ALA A 144 -23.00 -15.04 -16.08
CA ALA A 144 -22.17 -14.10 -16.79
C ALA A 144 -20.69 -14.51 -16.80
N PHE A 145 -20.00 -14.00 -17.81
CA PHE A 145 -18.56 -14.10 -17.93
C PHE A 145 -18.03 -12.76 -18.39
N LEU A 146 -16.90 -12.34 -17.82
CA LEU A 146 -16.17 -11.18 -18.28
C LEU A 146 -14.69 -11.50 -18.30
N TRP A 147 -13.97 -10.82 -19.17
CA TRP A 147 -12.52 -10.91 -19.21
C TRP A 147 -11.89 -9.60 -19.64
N PHE A 148 -10.64 -9.39 -19.24
CA PHE A 148 -9.85 -8.26 -19.66
C PHE A 148 -8.43 -8.71 -20.01
N SER A 149 -7.80 -7.94 -20.89
CA SER A 149 -6.42 -8.11 -21.31
C SER A 149 -5.91 -6.76 -21.78
N ALA A 150 -4.87 -6.27 -21.13
CA ALA A 150 -4.27 -4.97 -21.42
C ALA A 150 -2.74 -5.06 -21.35
N ILE A 151 -2.08 -4.52 -22.37
CA ILE A 151 -0.62 -4.44 -22.48
C ILE A 151 -0.23 -2.97 -22.47
N PHE A 152 0.75 -2.62 -21.65
CA PHE A 152 1.23 -1.26 -21.50
C PHE A 152 2.75 -1.22 -21.66
N SER A 153 3.23 -0.20 -22.36
CA SER A 153 4.65 0.10 -22.46
C SER A 153 5.20 0.59 -21.12
N ALA A 154 6.50 0.42 -20.91
CA ALA A 154 7.18 0.94 -19.73
C ALA A 154 7.10 2.47 -19.62
N GLU A 155 6.95 3.19 -20.73
CA GLU A 155 6.72 4.63 -20.71
C GLU A 155 5.35 4.98 -20.12
N GLU A 156 4.28 4.30 -20.56
CA GLU A 156 2.93 4.50 -20.03
C GLU A 156 2.83 4.16 -18.55
N VAL A 157 3.48 3.08 -18.12
CA VAL A 157 3.56 2.70 -16.71
C VAL A 157 4.26 3.78 -15.89
N ARG A 158 5.41 4.29 -16.38
CA ARG A 158 6.18 5.32 -15.67
C ARG A 158 5.51 6.70 -15.68
N LYS A 159 4.62 6.98 -16.63
CA LYS A 159 3.76 8.18 -16.56
C LYS A 159 2.87 8.16 -15.32
N GLN A 160 2.37 7.00 -14.91
CA GLN A 160 1.56 6.84 -13.70
C GLN A 160 2.39 6.64 -12.43
N TRP A 161 3.51 5.91 -12.55
CA TRP A 161 4.41 5.62 -11.44
C TRP A 161 5.89 5.92 -11.79
N PRO A 162 6.30 7.21 -11.76
CA PRO A 162 7.65 7.64 -12.15
C PRO A 162 8.78 7.03 -11.30
N GLN A 163 8.46 6.53 -10.11
CA GLN A 163 9.40 5.87 -9.22
C GLN A 163 9.87 4.49 -9.71
N LEU A 164 9.18 3.89 -10.70
CA LEU A 164 9.57 2.60 -11.26
C LEU A 164 10.69 2.78 -12.29
N GLN A 165 11.87 2.23 -12.00
CA GLN A 165 13.07 2.42 -12.81
C GLN A 165 13.58 1.09 -13.36
N GLY A 166 14.28 1.13 -14.50
CA GLY A 166 14.87 -0.07 -15.11
C GLY A 166 13.82 -1.08 -15.62
N SER A 167 14.17 -2.36 -15.60
CA SER A 167 13.28 -3.46 -16.01
C SER A 167 12.02 -3.48 -15.14
N LEU A 168 10.87 -3.85 -15.73
CA LEU A 168 9.61 -3.95 -15.00
C LEU A 168 9.48 -5.28 -14.23
N GLN A 169 10.25 -6.31 -14.59
CA GLN A 169 10.18 -7.65 -13.99
C GLN A 169 10.27 -7.67 -12.46
N PRO A 170 11.16 -6.89 -11.80
CA PRO A 170 11.24 -6.86 -10.33
C PRO A 170 9.95 -6.36 -9.65
N TYR A 171 9.06 -5.70 -10.38
CA TYR A 171 7.79 -5.16 -9.89
C TYR A 171 6.59 -6.09 -10.17
N ILE A 172 6.82 -7.36 -10.54
CA ILE A 172 5.75 -8.29 -10.93
C ILE A 172 4.63 -8.39 -9.87
N GLY A 173 4.98 -8.46 -8.58
CA GLY A 173 3.99 -8.50 -7.50
C GLY A 173 3.12 -7.23 -7.40
N CYS A 174 3.64 -6.07 -7.82
CA CYS A 174 2.86 -4.84 -7.92
C CYS A 174 1.82 -4.92 -9.03
N PHE A 175 2.21 -5.47 -10.19
CA PHE A 175 1.33 -5.59 -11.35
C PHE A 175 0.29 -6.68 -11.19
N GLU A 176 0.62 -7.77 -10.50
CA GLU A 176 -0.39 -8.76 -10.12
C GLU A 176 -1.39 -8.18 -9.11
N SER A 177 -0.93 -7.39 -8.13
CA SER A 177 -1.84 -6.64 -7.26
C SER A 177 -2.75 -5.69 -8.07
N LEU A 178 -2.22 -5.10 -9.14
CA LEU A 178 -2.97 -4.26 -10.07
C LEU A 178 -3.98 -5.05 -10.92
N ALA A 179 -3.61 -6.25 -11.38
CA ALA A 179 -4.49 -7.14 -12.13
C ALA A 179 -5.67 -7.60 -11.26
N GLN A 180 -5.42 -7.89 -9.98
CA GLN A 180 -6.46 -8.22 -9.02
C GLN A 180 -7.38 -7.02 -8.73
N LEU A 181 -6.84 -5.81 -8.64
CA LEU A 181 -7.66 -4.59 -8.57
C LEU A 181 -8.52 -4.41 -9.83
N ALA A 182 -7.97 -4.63 -11.03
CA ALA A 182 -8.72 -4.57 -12.27
C ALA A 182 -9.87 -5.59 -12.30
N LEU A 183 -9.60 -6.82 -11.85
CA LEU A 183 -10.62 -7.86 -11.71
C LEU A 183 -11.72 -7.46 -10.72
N ALA A 184 -11.35 -6.85 -9.59
CA ALA A 184 -12.32 -6.34 -8.63
C ALA A 184 -13.20 -5.23 -9.22
N GLN A 185 -12.61 -4.29 -9.96
CA GLN A 185 -13.36 -3.26 -10.70
C GLN A 185 -14.32 -3.88 -11.72
N CYS A 186 -13.88 -4.89 -12.48
CA CYS A 186 -14.73 -5.62 -13.42
C CYS A 186 -15.88 -6.35 -12.71
N SER A 187 -15.60 -7.02 -11.59
CA SER A 187 -16.62 -7.73 -10.79
C SER A 187 -17.67 -6.78 -10.22
N TRP A 188 -17.25 -5.60 -9.77
CA TRP A 188 -18.17 -4.59 -9.26
C TRP A 188 -19.02 -3.98 -10.38
N GLN A 189 -18.45 -3.79 -11.57
CA GLN A 189 -19.20 -3.42 -12.76
C GLN A 189 -20.18 -4.50 -13.22
N LEU A 190 -19.85 -5.79 -13.08
CA LEU A 190 -20.75 -6.90 -13.40
C LEU A 190 -21.97 -6.92 -12.48
N LEU A 191 -21.73 -6.69 -11.19
CA LEU A 191 -22.74 -6.84 -10.15
C LEU A 191 -23.71 -5.65 -10.03
N ARG A 192 -23.63 -4.63 -10.92
CA ARG A 192 -24.31 -3.32 -10.85
C ARG A 192 -25.59 -3.29 -10.00
N SER A 193 -25.43 -3.20 -8.67
CA SER A 193 -26.56 -2.99 -7.76
C SER A 193 -26.11 -2.49 -6.35
N LYS A 194 -26.30 -1.17 -6.15
CA LYS A 194 -26.99 -0.51 -5.02
C LYS A 194 -26.61 -0.77 -3.53
N GLN A 195 -25.37 -1.15 -3.18
CA GLN A 195 -24.82 -1.33 -1.80
C GLN A 195 -24.80 -2.76 -1.22
N ILE A 196 -24.38 -3.76 -2.00
CA ILE A 196 -24.09 -5.08 -1.45
C ILE A 196 -22.58 -5.20 -1.27
N ARG A 197 -22.12 -5.13 -0.01
CA ARG A 197 -20.76 -5.53 0.37
C ARG A 197 -20.58 -7.01 0.03
N PHE A 198 -19.46 -7.41 -0.57
CA PHE A 198 -19.19 -8.83 -0.86
C PHE A 198 -17.71 -9.19 -0.73
N VAL A 199 -17.43 -10.48 -0.58
CA VAL A 199 -16.08 -11.04 -0.69
C VAL A 199 -15.89 -11.54 -2.13
N LEU A 200 -14.83 -11.10 -2.80
CA LEU A 200 -14.43 -11.54 -4.13
C LEU A 200 -13.40 -12.67 -4.00
N PRO A 201 -13.78 -13.94 -4.26
CA PRO A 201 -12.83 -15.03 -4.35
C PRO A 201 -12.10 -14.98 -5.69
N THR A 202 -10.77 -14.95 -5.63
CA THR A 202 -9.90 -14.86 -6.82
C THR A 202 -8.64 -15.68 -6.61
N ALA A 203 -8.03 -16.13 -7.70
CA ALA A 203 -6.78 -16.87 -7.69
C ALA A 203 -5.61 -16.01 -8.20
N SER A 204 -4.42 -16.24 -7.63
CA SER A 204 -3.12 -15.73 -8.11
C SER A 204 -2.04 -16.79 -7.82
N ASP A 205 -1.04 -16.90 -8.68
CA ASP A 205 0.12 -17.78 -8.49
C ASP A 205 1.29 -17.08 -7.79
N ASN A 206 1.20 -15.78 -7.53
CA ASN A 206 2.19 -15.02 -6.80
C ASN A 206 1.83 -14.85 -5.33
N THR A 207 2.62 -15.51 -4.49
CA THR A 207 2.47 -15.46 -3.04
C THR A 207 2.58 -14.04 -2.45
N SER A 208 3.33 -13.13 -3.09
CA SER A 208 3.44 -11.75 -2.61
C SER A 208 2.17 -10.96 -2.87
N ALA A 209 1.54 -11.16 -4.04
CA ALA A 209 0.26 -10.54 -4.37
C ALA A 209 -0.87 -11.15 -3.52
N GLU A 210 -0.92 -12.49 -3.42
CA GLU A 210 -1.89 -13.22 -2.60
C GLU A 210 -1.84 -12.79 -1.12
N SER A 211 -0.68 -12.92 -0.46
CA SER A 211 -0.57 -12.50 0.93
C SER A 211 -0.75 -10.98 1.08
N GLY A 212 -0.32 -10.17 0.10
CA GLY A 212 -0.40 -8.72 0.15
C GLY A 212 -1.84 -8.21 0.08
N LEU A 213 -2.65 -8.78 -0.81
CA LEU A 213 -4.06 -8.42 -1.00
C LEU A 213 -4.95 -8.94 0.11
N ASN A 214 -4.71 -10.15 0.62
CA ASN A 214 -5.44 -10.66 1.79
C ASN A 214 -5.22 -9.80 3.05
N LYS A 215 -4.02 -9.19 3.17
CA LYS A 215 -3.70 -8.26 4.27
C LYS A 215 -3.98 -6.79 3.94
N LEU A 216 -4.17 -6.48 2.65
CA LEU A 216 -4.18 -5.11 2.09
C LEU A 216 -3.00 -4.26 2.54
N PHE A 217 -1.85 -4.89 2.80
CA PHE A 217 -0.73 -4.25 3.45
C PHE A 217 0.61 -4.91 3.12
N SER A 218 1.63 -4.06 2.90
CA SER A 218 3.03 -4.46 2.87
C SER A 218 3.90 -3.29 3.33
N THR A 219 5.08 -3.61 3.87
CA THR A 219 6.14 -2.63 4.17
C THR A 219 7.17 -2.50 3.06
N ALA A 220 7.15 -3.39 2.07
CA ALA A 220 8.03 -3.32 0.92
C ALA A 220 7.47 -2.35 -0.11
N GLU A 221 8.27 -1.36 -0.50
CA GLU A 221 7.95 -0.47 -1.63
C GLU A 221 8.62 -0.99 -2.90
N PRO A 222 7.98 -0.88 -4.08
CA PRO A 222 6.74 -0.13 -4.35
C PRO A 222 5.44 -0.89 -4.08
N LEU A 223 5.47 -2.16 -3.69
CA LEU A 223 4.26 -3.00 -3.50
C LEU A 223 3.24 -2.38 -2.53
N GLY A 224 3.71 -1.79 -1.43
CA GLY A 224 2.85 -1.06 -0.48
C GLY A 224 2.05 0.08 -1.11
N THR A 225 2.56 0.71 -2.16
CA THR A 225 1.82 1.72 -2.93
C THR A 225 0.68 1.12 -3.75
N PHE A 226 0.90 -0.01 -4.41
CA PHE A 226 -0.12 -0.70 -5.21
C PHE A 226 -1.20 -1.31 -4.31
N LEU A 227 -0.81 -1.91 -3.19
CA LEU A 227 -1.77 -2.42 -2.20
C LEU A 227 -2.62 -1.30 -1.58
N ARG A 228 -2.10 -0.07 -1.45
CA ARG A 228 -2.91 1.08 -1.02
C ARG A 228 -4.00 1.44 -2.03
N LEU A 229 -3.72 1.33 -3.34
CA LEU A 229 -4.75 1.54 -4.37
C LEU A 229 -5.86 0.50 -4.22
N ALA A 230 -5.48 -0.78 -4.12
CA ALA A 230 -6.43 -1.87 -3.92
C ALA A 230 -7.24 -1.69 -2.62
N ALA A 231 -6.59 -1.34 -1.51
CA ALA A 231 -7.22 -1.11 -0.21
C ALA A 231 -8.21 0.05 -0.22
N ALA A 232 -7.81 1.18 -0.82
CA ALA A 232 -8.67 2.36 -0.93
C ALA A 232 -9.90 2.04 -1.77
N TRP A 233 -9.70 1.43 -2.94
CA TRP A 233 -10.80 1.08 -3.82
C TRP A 233 -11.76 0.06 -3.18
N ALA A 234 -11.23 -1.00 -2.57
CA ALA A 234 -11.99 -2.02 -1.84
C ALA A 234 -12.83 -1.42 -0.72
N HIS A 235 -12.24 -0.52 0.07
CA HIS A 235 -12.95 0.20 1.14
C HIS A 235 -14.12 1.02 0.59
N LEU A 236 -13.87 1.81 -0.46
CA LEU A 236 -14.87 2.68 -1.08
C LEU A 236 -16.02 1.91 -1.75
N HIS A 237 -15.73 0.74 -2.33
CA HIS A 237 -16.70 -0.07 -3.07
C HIS A 237 -17.27 -1.24 -2.25
N ARG A 238 -16.88 -1.37 -0.97
CA ARG A 238 -17.27 -2.44 -0.04
C ARG A 238 -16.96 -3.85 -0.57
N VAL A 239 -15.83 -3.99 -1.25
CA VAL A 239 -15.33 -5.28 -1.74
C VAL A 239 -14.24 -5.77 -0.80
N GLN A 240 -14.31 -7.04 -0.40
CA GLN A 240 -13.24 -7.70 0.34
C GLN A 240 -12.54 -8.68 -0.59
N PHE A 241 -11.21 -8.62 -0.67
CA PHE A 241 -10.44 -9.61 -1.41
C PHE A 241 -10.32 -10.91 -0.59
N GLU A 242 -10.49 -12.03 -1.26
CA GLU A 242 -10.10 -13.35 -0.78
C GLU A 242 -9.29 -14.00 -1.90
N VAL A 243 -7.97 -13.87 -1.82
CA VAL A 243 -7.06 -14.37 -2.84
C VAL A 243 -6.55 -15.73 -2.39
N GLU A 244 -6.74 -16.74 -3.22
CA GLU A 244 -6.20 -18.08 -3.01
C GLU A 244 -4.98 -18.30 -3.90
N HIS A 245 -4.00 -19.04 -3.38
CA HIS A 245 -2.85 -19.45 -4.19
C HIS A 245 -3.29 -20.53 -5.18
N LEU A 246 -3.01 -20.29 -6.46
CA LEU A 246 -3.21 -21.24 -7.54
C LEU A 246 -1.86 -21.59 -8.15
N ALA A 247 -1.56 -22.88 -8.32
CA ALA A 247 -0.35 -23.28 -9.04
C ALA A 247 -0.37 -22.71 -10.46
N GLY A 248 0.75 -22.17 -10.94
CA GLY A 248 0.84 -21.52 -12.27
C GLY A 248 0.36 -22.40 -13.43
N GLU A 249 0.54 -23.72 -13.34
CA GLU A 249 0.03 -24.69 -14.32
C GLU A 249 -1.51 -24.66 -14.48
N LYS A 250 -2.22 -24.18 -13.46
CA LYS A 250 -3.68 -24.04 -13.43
C LYS A 250 -4.13 -22.60 -13.74
N ASN A 251 -3.21 -21.63 -13.77
CA ASN A 251 -3.51 -20.22 -14.03
C ASN A 251 -3.46 -19.85 -15.53
N VAL A 252 -3.63 -20.84 -16.42
CA VAL A 252 -3.35 -20.73 -17.86
C VAL A 252 -4.09 -19.59 -18.56
N TRP A 253 -5.37 -19.35 -18.21
CA TRP A 253 -6.16 -18.32 -18.88
C TRP A 253 -5.72 -16.92 -18.47
N ALA A 254 -5.48 -16.69 -17.18
CA ALA A 254 -5.05 -15.37 -16.70
C ALA A 254 -3.64 -15.04 -17.23
N ASP A 255 -2.71 -16.00 -17.22
CA ASP A 255 -1.36 -15.83 -17.79
C ASP A 255 -1.45 -15.48 -19.30
N LYS A 256 -2.22 -16.24 -20.09
CA LYS A 256 -2.41 -15.96 -21.52
C LYS A 256 -3.01 -14.57 -21.76
N LEU A 257 -4.03 -14.19 -20.98
CA LEU A 257 -4.66 -12.88 -21.07
C LEU A 257 -3.69 -11.75 -20.71
N SER A 258 -2.84 -11.93 -19.68
CA SER A 258 -1.85 -10.93 -19.29
C SER A 258 -0.78 -10.71 -20.37
N ARG A 259 -0.55 -11.70 -21.22
CA ARG A 259 0.39 -11.64 -22.37
C ARG A 259 -0.28 -11.20 -23.68
N GLY A 260 -1.57 -10.87 -23.66
CA GLY A 260 -2.32 -10.46 -24.85
C GLY A 260 -2.71 -11.61 -25.78
N SER A 261 -2.57 -12.86 -25.35
CA SER A 261 -3.02 -14.03 -26.09
C SER A 261 -4.52 -14.22 -25.89
N THR A 262 -5.34 -13.63 -26.77
CA THR A 262 -6.81 -13.59 -26.61
C THR A 262 -7.57 -14.45 -27.62
N ALA A 263 -6.86 -15.17 -28.51
CA ALA A 263 -7.46 -15.94 -29.60
C ALA A 263 -8.53 -16.93 -29.11
N PHE A 264 -8.31 -17.56 -27.95
CA PHE A 264 -9.23 -18.54 -27.37
C PHE A 264 -10.56 -17.94 -26.86
N LEU A 265 -10.64 -16.62 -26.69
CA LEU A 265 -11.86 -15.87 -26.31
C LEU A 265 -12.41 -15.00 -27.44
N GLN A 266 -11.99 -15.21 -28.69
CA GLN A 266 -12.53 -14.45 -29.84
C GLN A 266 -14.05 -14.59 -29.99
N HIS A 267 -14.61 -15.73 -29.60
CA HIS A 267 -16.06 -15.97 -29.58
C HIS A 267 -16.79 -15.21 -28.46
N ARG A 268 -16.06 -14.60 -27.52
CA ARG A 268 -16.57 -13.85 -26.35
C ARG A 268 -16.08 -12.40 -26.34
N THR A 269 -15.87 -11.79 -27.50
CA THR A 269 -15.38 -10.39 -27.59
C THR A 269 -16.35 -9.38 -26.98
N ALA A 270 -17.65 -9.67 -26.99
CA ALA A 270 -18.67 -8.86 -26.32
C ALA A 270 -18.52 -8.84 -24.78
N ASP A 271 -17.88 -9.87 -24.21
CA ASP A 271 -17.64 -10.00 -22.77
C ASP A 271 -16.33 -9.32 -22.33
N LYS A 272 -15.60 -8.68 -23.26
CA LYS A 272 -14.32 -8.03 -22.98
C LYS A 272 -14.55 -6.67 -22.30
N VAL A 273 -13.86 -6.45 -21.17
CA VAL A 273 -13.80 -5.16 -20.48
C VAL A 273 -12.47 -4.47 -20.79
N GLU A 274 -12.54 -3.18 -21.12
CA GLU A 274 -11.35 -2.35 -21.27
C GLU A 274 -10.87 -1.83 -19.92
N VAL A 275 -9.55 -1.94 -19.69
CA VAL A 275 -8.91 -1.50 -18.46
C VAL A 275 -7.76 -0.57 -18.84
N THR A 276 -7.68 0.58 -18.17
CA THR A 276 -6.63 1.58 -18.40
C THR A 276 -5.79 1.81 -17.15
N LEU A 277 -4.52 2.19 -17.32
CA LEU A 277 -3.67 2.53 -16.18
C LEU A 277 -4.17 3.76 -15.42
N ALA A 278 -4.77 4.74 -16.12
CA ALA A 278 -5.33 5.94 -15.48
C ALA A 278 -6.48 5.60 -14.53
N GLN A 279 -7.38 4.69 -14.93
CA GLN A 279 -8.46 4.17 -14.08
C GLN A 279 -7.92 3.46 -12.84
N LEU A 280 -6.86 2.67 -12.99
CA LEU A 280 -6.27 1.93 -11.88
C LEU A 280 -5.46 2.85 -10.95
N ALA A 281 -4.74 3.84 -11.47
CA ALA A 281 -3.99 4.82 -10.70
C ALA A 281 -4.90 5.76 -9.90
N SER A 282 -6.10 6.06 -10.42
CA SER A 282 -7.11 6.90 -9.75
C SER A 282 -8.02 6.14 -8.78
N ALA A 283 -7.80 4.84 -8.57
CA ALA A 283 -8.65 3.98 -7.75
C ALA A 283 -8.79 4.45 -6.28
N SER A 284 -7.87 5.29 -5.79
CA SER A 284 -7.93 5.93 -4.47
C SER A 284 -8.83 7.16 -4.38
N HIS A 285 -9.37 7.66 -5.50
CA HIS A 285 -10.07 8.95 -5.57
C HIS A 285 -11.51 8.88 -6.08
N CYS A 286 -11.98 7.72 -6.56
CA CYS A 286 -13.30 7.61 -7.19
C CYS A 286 -14.29 6.86 -6.29
N VAL A 287 -15.35 7.56 -5.86
CA VAL A 287 -16.55 6.99 -5.24
C VAL A 287 -17.74 7.48 -6.05
N THR A 288 -18.05 6.84 -7.17
CA THR A 288 -19.32 7.11 -7.87
C THR A 288 -20.38 6.18 -7.29
N LEU A 289 -20.94 6.58 -6.15
CA LEU A 289 -22.12 5.89 -5.60
C LEU A 289 -23.36 6.17 -6.45
N HIS A 290 -23.47 7.36 -7.07
CA HIS A 290 -24.35 7.74 -8.19
C HIS A 290 -23.87 9.10 -8.73
N ASP A 291 -24.02 9.34 -10.04
CA ASP A 291 -23.77 10.58 -10.80
C ASP A 291 -22.33 11.17 -10.84
N HIS A 292 -21.64 11.00 -11.97
CA HIS A 292 -21.60 12.04 -13.01
C HIS A 292 -20.95 11.50 -14.29
N ALA A 293 -21.66 11.71 -15.40
CA ALA A 293 -21.25 11.56 -16.81
C ALA A 293 -20.96 10.14 -17.31
N LEU A 294 -22.00 9.49 -17.84
CA LEU A 294 -22.08 9.05 -19.24
C LEU A 294 -23.54 8.67 -19.50
N ALA A 295 -24.20 9.39 -20.40
CA ALA A 295 -25.58 9.11 -20.79
C ALA A 295 -25.67 7.68 -21.35
N TRP A 296 -26.47 6.84 -20.70
CA TRP A 296 -26.71 5.46 -21.14
C TRP A 296 -27.40 5.47 -22.52
N PRO A 297 -27.00 4.59 -23.46
CA PRO A 297 -27.71 4.41 -24.73
C PRO A 297 -29.21 4.14 -24.50
N GLN A 298 -30.10 4.82 -25.25
CA GLN A 298 -31.56 4.74 -25.07
C GLN A 298 -32.11 3.30 -25.03
N ARG A 299 -31.48 2.37 -25.78
CA ARG A 299 -31.81 0.94 -25.79
C ARG A 299 -31.71 0.27 -24.41
N LEU A 300 -30.87 0.78 -23.50
CA LEU A 300 -30.72 0.27 -22.13
C LEU A 300 -31.75 0.87 -21.16
N LEU A 301 -32.22 2.10 -21.41
CA LEU A 301 -33.34 2.70 -20.68
C LEU A 301 -34.65 1.96 -21.01
N ASP A 302 -34.84 1.60 -22.28
CA ASP A 302 -36.03 0.87 -22.72
C ASP A 302 -36.08 -0.58 -22.18
N ALA A 303 -34.92 -1.23 -22.01
CA ALA A 303 -34.80 -2.56 -21.41
C ALA A 303 -35.11 -2.59 -19.91
N GLN A 304 -34.81 -1.49 -19.19
CA GLN A 304 -35.06 -1.36 -17.75
C GLN A 304 -36.56 -1.35 -17.41
N HIS A 305 -37.41 -0.87 -18.32
CA HIS A 305 -38.87 -0.84 -18.12
C HIS A 305 -39.56 -2.19 -18.43
N ALA A 306 -38.91 -3.07 -19.19
CA ALA A 306 -39.46 -4.39 -19.53
C ALA A 306 -39.24 -5.45 -18.44
N MET A 307 -38.23 -5.28 -17.56
CA MET A 307 -37.92 -6.22 -16.46
C MET A 307 -38.59 -5.88 -15.12
N LEU A 308 -39.48 -4.88 -15.12
CA LEU A 308 -40.30 -4.49 -13.96
C LEU A 308 -41.80 -4.77 -14.18
N LYS A 309 -42.12 -5.66 -15.12
CA LYS A 309 -43.35 -6.47 -15.13
C LYS A 309 -42.95 -7.93 -14.99
#